data_AF-A0A1H8SRA3-F1
#
_entry.id   AF-A0A1H8SRA3-F1
#
_cell.length_a   1.000
_cell.length_b   1.000
_cell.length_c   1.000
_cell.angle_alpha   90.00
_cell.angle_beta   90.00
_cell.angle_gamma   90.00
#
_symmetry.space_group_name_H-M   'P 1'
#
loop_
_entity.id
_entity.type
_entity.pdbx_description
1 polymer ?
#
loop_
_entity_poly.entity_id
_entity_poly.type
_entity_poly.pdbx_seq_one_letter_code
_entity_poly.pdbx_strand_id
1 'polypeptide(L)'
;MRKFTKANLEIRRLSVTDILWLFVYLVLVSFSLYFNFLKDKMSFLMVLLTSAFFAFIILTTPFGLRFRSIYFSIIWMVFSLLFMLNMVSEAFEPFLLFVLYHVIRLIFWRTYDREFIPFTVAKGHMYRYVSKIEHKGGTDIDKYYMKLLGVGGLVITILCFVRLIG
;
A
#
# COMPACT_ATOMS: atom_id res chain seq x y z
N MET A 1 2.64 23.76 12.20
CA MET A 1 3.83 23.35 11.41
C MET A 1 3.46 23.47 9.93
N ARG A 2 4.17 24.27 9.11
CA ARG A 2 3.83 24.43 7.68
C ARG A 2 4.15 23.12 6.94
N LYS A 3 3.18 22.55 6.23
CA LYS A 3 3.39 21.39 5.36
C LYS A 3 4.02 21.86 4.06
N PHE A 4 5.22 21.42 3.77
CA PHE A 4 5.81 21.61 2.44
C PHE A 4 5.30 20.49 1.54
N THR A 5 4.54 20.85 0.52
CA THR A 5 3.96 19.91 -0.43
C THR A 5 4.46 20.18 -1.84
N LYS A 6 4.90 19.13 -2.56
CA LYS A 6 5.19 19.18 -4.00
C LYS A 6 4.35 18.11 -4.68
N ALA A 7 3.59 18.48 -5.71
CA ALA A 7 2.57 17.60 -6.33
C ALA A 7 1.62 16.99 -5.28
N ASN A 8 1.25 17.78 -4.26
CA ASN A 8 0.45 17.37 -3.11
C ASN A 8 1.06 16.22 -2.27
N LEU A 9 2.33 15.85 -2.47
CA LEU A 9 3.06 14.94 -1.59
C LEU A 9 3.82 15.73 -0.52
N GLU A 10 3.83 15.18 0.69
CA GLU A 10 4.54 15.74 1.84
C GLU A 10 6.05 15.56 1.68
N ILE A 11 6.79 16.67 1.69
CA ILE A 11 8.25 16.66 1.81
C ILE A 11 8.57 16.55 3.30
N ARG A 12 8.60 15.31 3.82
CA ARG A 12 8.97 15.01 5.20
C ARG A 12 10.06 13.95 5.26
N ARG A 13 11.02 14.11 6.18
CA ARG A 13 12.03 13.07 6.43
C ARG A 13 11.34 11.75 6.78
N LEU A 14 11.95 10.64 6.34
CA LEU A 14 11.48 9.30 6.68
C LEU A 14 11.59 9.12 8.20
N SER A 15 10.49 8.72 8.84
CA SER A 15 10.51 8.33 10.24
C SER A 15 11.13 6.94 10.39
N VAL A 16 11.56 6.58 11.61
CA VAL A 16 12.07 5.22 11.90
C VAL A 16 11.06 4.16 11.47
N THR A 17 9.77 4.40 11.69
CA THR A 17 8.74 3.45 11.26
C THR A 17 8.63 3.36 9.74
N ASP A 18 8.81 4.45 8.99
CA ASP A 18 8.81 4.42 7.52
C ASP A 18 9.96 3.54 7.01
N ILE A 19 11.15 3.70 7.59
CA ILE A 19 12.34 2.89 7.26
C ILE A 19 12.08 1.42 7.58
N LEU A 20 11.52 1.10 8.74
CA LEU A 20 11.18 -0.26 9.13
C LEU A 20 10.21 -0.92 8.14
N TRP A 21 9.20 -0.19 7.65
CA TRP A 21 8.26 -0.74 6.67
C TRP A 21 8.88 -0.96 5.29
N LEU A 22 9.77 -0.06 4.86
CA LEU A 22 10.55 -0.26 3.63
C LEU A 22 11.48 -1.48 3.76
N PHE A 23 12.08 -1.69 4.93
CA PHE A 23 12.90 -2.85 5.22
C PHE A 23 12.08 -4.15 5.24
N VAL A 24 10.91 -4.17 5.89
CA VAL A 24 9.99 -5.31 5.85
C VAL A 24 9.57 -5.63 4.43
N TYR A 25 9.28 -4.61 3.61
CA TYR A 25 8.97 -4.79 2.19
C TYR A 25 10.12 -5.49 1.45
N LEU A 26 11.34 -4.97 1.60
CA LEU A 26 12.54 -5.52 0.99
C LEU A 26 12.75 -6.99 1.40
N VAL A 27 12.68 -7.29 2.70
CA VAL A 27 12.93 -8.63 3.24
C VAL A 27 11.90 -9.63 2.73
N LEU A 28 10.60 -9.32 2.82
CA LEU A 28 9.55 -10.27 2.42
C LEU A 28 9.61 -10.58 0.92
N VAL A 29 9.76 -9.56 0.07
CA VAL A 29 9.84 -9.77 -1.38
C VAL A 29 11.13 -10.51 -1.76
N SER A 30 12.28 -10.17 -1.15
CA SER A 30 13.54 -10.88 -1.38
C SER A 30 13.48 -12.34 -0.93
N PHE A 31 12.77 -12.62 0.17
CA PHE A 31 12.59 -13.98 0.68
C PHE A 31 11.68 -14.79 -0.24
N SER A 32 10.56 -14.22 -0.72
CA SER A 32 9.72 -14.86 -1.74
C SER A 32 10.51 -15.19 -3.00
N LEU A 33 11.33 -14.23 -3.45
CA LEU A 33 12.24 -14.38 -4.58
C LEU A 33 13.22 -15.54 -4.41
N TYR A 34 13.83 -15.66 -3.23
CA TYR A 34 14.78 -16.72 -2.93
C TYR A 34 14.15 -18.12 -3.07
N PHE A 35 12.94 -18.33 -2.53
CA PHE A 35 12.24 -19.61 -2.66
C PHE A 35 11.77 -19.90 -4.09
N ASN A 36 11.37 -18.86 -4.83
CA ASN A 36 11.00 -18.99 -6.23
C ASN A 36 12.22 -19.40 -7.07
N PHE A 37 13.39 -18.78 -6.83
CA PHE A 37 14.65 -19.14 -7.49
C PHE A 37 15.06 -20.60 -7.22
N LEU A 38 14.87 -21.09 -5.99
CA LEU A 38 15.15 -22.49 -5.64
C LEU A 38 14.14 -23.49 -6.22
N LYS A 39 13.04 -23.03 -6.84
CA LYS A 39 11.90 -23.86 -7.28
C LYS A 39 11.36 -24.75 -6.16
N ASP A 40 11.38 -24.24 -4.94
CA ASP A 40 10.92 -24.97 -3.76
C ASP A 40 9.39 -25.15 -3.83
N LYS A 41 8.87 -26.26 -3.30
CA LYS A 41 7.42 -26.49 -3.11
C LYS A 41 6.80 -25.41 -2.22
N MET A 42 7.60 -24.77 -1.36
CA MET A 42 7.18 -23.66 -0.52
C MET A 42 7.05 -22.32 -1.28
N SER A 43 7.55 -22.21 -2.52
CA SER A 43 7.50 -20.95 -3.29
C SER A 43 6.09 -20.38 -3.40
N PHE A 44 5.11 -21.20 -3.77
CA PHE A 44 3.71 -20.80 -3.87
C PHE A 44 3.15 -20.30 -2.52
N LEU A 45 3.48 -20.98 -1.42
CA LEU A 45 3.03 -20.57 -0.09
C LEU A 45 3.63 -19.20 0.29
N MET A 46 4.92 -18.99 0.00
CA MET A 46 5.61 -17.73 0.29
C MET A 46 5.05 -16.56 -0.52
N VAL A 47 4.75 -16.82 -1.79
CA VAL A 47 4.05 -15.88 -2.67
C VAL A 47 2.70 -15.49 -2.07
N LEU A 48 1.88 -16.47 -1.72
CA LEU A 48 0.54 -16.28 -1.17
C LEU A 48 0.59 -15.47 0.13
N LEU A 49 1.48 -15.82 1.05
CA LEU A 49 1.63 -15.14 2.33
C LEU A 49 2.11 -13.70 2.17
N THR A 50 3.08 -13.46 1.28
CA THR A 50 3.63 -12.13 1.01
C THR A 50 2.57 -11.22 0.38
N SER A 51 1.84 -11.74 -0.60
CA SER A 51 0.72 -11.07 -1.26
C SER A 51 -0.38 -10.70 -0.26
N ALA A 52 -0.88 -11.69 0.47
CA ALA A 52 -1.94 -11.50 1.47
C ALA A 52 -1.51 -10.50 2.56
N PHE A 53 -0.24 -10.51 2.98
CA PHE A 53 0.30 -9.57 3.96
C PHE A 53 0.24 -8.12 3.47
N PHE A 54 0.71 -7.83 2.26
CA PHE A 54 0.67 -6.47 1.72
C PHE A 54 -0.74 -6.00 1.41
N ALA A 55 -1.58 -6.87 0.84
CA ALA A 55 -3.00 -6.59 0.65
C ALA A 55 -3.67 -6.24 1.97
N PHE A 56 -3.47 -7.05 3.01
CA PHE A 56 -4.02 -6.79 4.34
C PHE A 56 -3.55 -5.44 4.87
N ILE A 57 -2.25 -5.15 4.87
CA ILE A 57 -1.73 -3.90 5.44
C ILE A 57 -2.24 -2.68 4.68
N ILE A 58 -2.18 -2.67 3.34
CA ILE A 58 -2.55 -1.51 2.54
C ILE A 58 -4.07 -1.27 2.60
N LEU A 59 -4.88 -2.34 2.59
CA LEU A 59 -6.34 -2.24 2.48
C LEU A 59 -7.07 -2.16 3.82
N THR A 60 -6.45 -2.57 4.93
CA THR A 60 -7.14 -2.60 6.24
C THR A 60 -6.56 -1.63 7.25
N THR A 61 -5.38 -1.08 7.01
CA THR A 61 -4.69 -0.20 7.97
C THR A 61 -4.50 1.20 7.36
N PRO A 62 -4.22 2.24 8.18
CA PRO A 62 -3.91 3.57 7.65
C PRO A 62 -2.52 3.65 7.00
N PHE A 63 -1.98 2.54 6.48
CA PHE A 63 -0.68 2.47 5.82
C PHE A 63 -0.55 3.45 4.67
N GLY A 64 -1.64 3.72 3.94
CA GLY A 64 -1.68 4.70 2.86
C GLY A 64 -1.20 6.10 3.26
N LEU A 65 -1.26 6.47 4.55
CA LEU A 65 -0.69 7.73 5.03
C LEU A 65 0.83 7.83 4.80
N ARG A 66 1.54 6.70 4.74
CA ARG A 66 2.97 6.67 4.43
C ARG A 66 3.24 7.07 2.98
N PHE A 67 2.37 6.68 2.05
CA PHE A 67 2.40 7.09 0.64
C PHE A 67 2.13 8.59 0.42
N ARG A 68 1.87 9.37 1.49
CA ARG A 68 1.90 10.83 1.39
C ARG A 68 3.32 11.39 1.38
N SER A 69 4.28 10.70 2.00
CA SER A 69 5.68 11.13 1.97
C SER A 69 6.26 10.89 0.58
N ILE A 70 6.81 11.95 -0.04
CA ILE A 70 7.43 11.84 -1.36
C ILE A 70 8.59 10.85 -1.36
N TYR A 71 9.42 10.86 -0.31
CA TYR A 71 10.57 9.95 -0.19
C TYR A 71 10.12 8.51 -0.03
N PHE A 72 9.12 8.25 0.82
CA PHE A 72 8.60 6.89 1.01
C PHE A 72 8.01 6.35 -0.28
N SER A 73 7.21 7.15 -0.97
CA SER A 73 6.52 6.77 -2.21
C SER A 73 7.51 6.48 -3.34
N ILE A 74 8.55 7.31 -3.50
CA ILE A 74 9.59 7.09 -4.51
C ILE A 74 10.36 5.80 -4.21
N ILE A 75 10.79 5.59 -2.96
CA ILE A 75 11.57 4.39 -2.60
C ILE A 75 10.72 3.12 -2.77
N TRP A 76 9.46 3.16 -2.32
CA TRP A 76 8.52 2.06 -2.51
C TRP A 76 8.36 1.72 -3.99
N MET A 77 8.09 2.74 -4.82
CA MET A 77 7.94 2.58 -6.27
C MET A 77 9.21 2.01 -6.91
N VAL A 78 10.39 2.51 -6.54
CA VAL A 78 11.68 2.01 -7.07
C VAL A 78 11.86 0.54 -6.70
N PHE A 79 11.63 0.15 -5.45
CA PHE A 79 11.73 -1.25 -5.05
C PHE A 79 10.72 -2.13 -5.79
N SER A 80 9.46 -1.70 -5.91
CA SER A 80 8.46 -2.45 -6.67
C SER A 80 8.87 -2.65 -8.13
N LEU A 81 9.37 -1.61 -8.80
CA LEU A 81 9.85 -1.71 -10.18
C LEU A 81 11.06 -2.63 -10.31
N LEU A 82 12.05 -2.54 -9.41
CA LEU A 82 13.22 -3.42 -9.41
C LEU A 82 12.83 -4.90 -9.25
N PHE A 83 11.86 -5.21 -8.39
CA PHE A 83 11.39 -6.59 -8.22
C PHE A 83 10.51 -7.05 -9.40
N MET A 84 9.71 -6.17 -9.99
CA MET A 84 8.93 -6.48 -11.21
C MET A 84 9.83 -6.84 -12.40
N LEU A 85 10.99 -6.18 -12.56
CA LEU A 85 11.95 -6.49 -13.64
C LEU A 85 12.51 -7.92 -13.54
N ASN A 86 12.55 -8.49 -12.34
CA ASN A 86 12.97 -9.87 -12.10
C ASN A 86 11.82 -10.88 -12.27
N MET A 87 10.73 -10.48 -12.95
CA MET A 87 9.55 -11.31 -13.26
C MET A 87 8.87 -11.89 -12.02
N VAL A 88 9.01 -11.21 -10.87
CA VAL A 88 8.38 -11.59 -9.61
C VAL A 88 6.94 -11.12 -9.66
N SER A 89 6.03 -12.04 -9.94
CA SER A 89 4.58 -11.85 -9.88
C SER A 89 4.12 -11.14 -8.60
N GLU A 90 4.82 -11.39 -7.49
CA GLU A 90 4.53 -10.88 -6.15
C GLU A 90 4.83 -9.40 -6.00
N ALA A 91 5.66 -8.82 -6.87
CA ALA A 91 5.96 -7.39 -6.86
C ALA A 91 4.89 -6.55 -7.60
N PHE A 92 4.09 -7.19 -8.46
CA PHE A 92 3.02 -6.52 -9.20
C PHE A 92 1.90 -6.05 -8.27
N GLU A 93 1.48 -6.87 -7.31
CA GLU A 93 0.38 -6.51 -6.44
C GLU A 93 0.71 -5.29 -5.54
N PRO A 94 1.82 -5.24 -4.79
CA PRO A 94 2.22 -4.05 -4.02
C PRO A 94 2.32 -2.78 -4.88
N PHE A 95 2.74 -2.92 -6.15
CA PHE A 95 2.77 -1.82 -7.10
C PHE A 95 1.35 -1.36 -7.51
N LEU A 96 0.49 -2.30 -7.89
CA LEU A 96 -0.88 -1.99 -8.31
C LEU A 96 -1.72 -1.42 -7.16
N LEU A 97 -1.55 -1.92 -5.94
CA LEU A 97 -2.18 -1.37 -4.74
C LEU A 97 -1.67 0.04 -4.42
N PHE A 98 -0.37 0.30 -4.61
CA PHE A 98 0.21 1.63 -4.50
C PHE A 98 -0.40 2.60 -5.53
N VAL A 99 -0.50 2.18 -6.80
CA VAL A 99 -1.12 2.98 -7.87
C VAL A 99 -2.59 3.24 -7.56
N LEU A 100 -3.36 2.21 -7.18
CA LEU A 100 -4.77 2.33 -6.83
C LEU A 100 -4.97 3.33 -5.68
N TYR A 101 -4.14 3.25 -4.63
CA TYR A 101 -4.19 4.20 -3.53
C TYR A 101 -3.97 5.64 -4.01
N HIS A 102 -2.95 5.87 -4.85
CA HIS A 102 -2.68 7.21 -5.40
C HIS A 102 -3.80 7.72 -6.30
N VAL A 103 -4.41 6.85 -7.12
CA VAL A 103 -5.57 7.20 -7.95
C VAL A 103 -6.74 7.64 -7.07
N ILE A 104 -7.11 6.85 -6.06
CA ILE A 104 -8.20 7.15 -5.12
C ILE A 104 -7.92 8.46 -4.37
N ARG A 105 -6.69 8.64 -3.88
CA ARG A 105 -6.25 9.85 -3.21
C ARG A 105 -6.36 11.09 -4.10
N LEU A 106 -5.94 11.00 -5.36
CA LEU A 106 -6.01 12.12 -6.31
C LEU A 106 -7.45 12.48 -6.67
N ILE A 107 -8.31 11.48 -6.90
CA ILE A 107 -9.74 11.69 -7.15
C ILE A 107 -10.38 12.37 -5.93
N PHE A 108 -10.13 11.85 -4.73
CA PHE A 108 -10.66 12.39 -3.49
C PHE A 108 -10.23 13.86 -3.29
N TRP A 109 -8.94 14.13 -3.46
CA TRP A 109 -8.41 15.49 -3.32
C TRP A 109 -9.04 16.45 -4.33
N ARG A 110 -9.14 16.07 -5.61
CA ARG A 110 -9.80 16.90 -6.63
C ARG A 110 -11.27 17.18 -6.33
N THR A 111 -11.95 16.28 -5.64
CA THR A 111 -13.40 16.38 -5.37
C THR A 111 -13.69 17.19 -4.11
N TYR A 112 -12.88 17.04 -3.05
CA TYR A 112 -13.18 17.58 -1.73
C TYR A 112 -12.17 18.60 -1.21
N ASP A 113 -11.15 18.95 -2.02
CA ASP A 113 -10.07 19.90 -1.71
C ASP A 113 -9.40 19.65 -0.34
N ARG A 114 -9.35 18.38 0.04
CA ARG A 114 -8.71 17.93 1.28
C ARG A 114 -8.13 16.55 1.11
N GLU A 115 -7.28 16.22 2.04
CA GLU A 115 -6.51 14.99 2.00
C GLU A 115 -7.34 13.78 2.48
N PHE A 116 -7.20 12.64 1.78
CA PHE A 116 -7.89 11.40 2.11
C PHE A 116 -7.32 10.77 3.38
N ILE A 117 -8.16 10.56 4.41
CA ILE A 117 -7.74 9.95 5.68
C ILE A 117 -8.28 8.51 5.75
N PRO A 118 -7.44 7.49 5.49
CA PRO A 118 -7.88 6.10 5.53
C PRO A 118 -8.33 5.69 6.94
N PHE A 119 -9.32 4.80 6.99
CA PHE A 119 -9.84 4.20 8.22
C PHE A 119 -9.02 2.95 8.58
N THR A 120 -9.06 2.56 9.85
CA THR A 120 -8.60 1.24 10.28
C THR A 120 -9.78 0.27 10.20
N VAL A 121 -9.59 -0.90 9.59
CA VAL A 121 -10.60 -1.97 9.54
C VAL A 121 -10.26 -3.01 10.61
N ALA A 122 -11.18 -3.29 11.51
CA ALA A 122 -11.05 -4.40 12.46
C ALA A 122 -12.43 -5.04 12.75
N LYS A 123 -12.48 -6.37 12.83
CA LYS A 123 -13.72 -7.16 13.10
C LYS A 123 -14.93 -6.75 12.22
N GLY A 124 -14.70 -6.43 10.95
CA GLY A 124 -15.77 -6.00 10.03
C GLY A 124 -16.26 -4.55 10.20
N HIS A 125 -15.69 -3.80 11.15
CA HIS A 125 -16.00 -2.40 11.38
C HIS A 125 -14.85 -1.49 10.93
N MET A 126 -15.20 -0.28 10.48
CA MET A 126 -14.22 0.77 10.17
C MET A 126 -14.14 1.74 11.34
N TYR A 127 -12.98 1.82 11.97
CA TYR A 127 -12.66 2.73 13.06
C TYR A 127 -12.01 3.99 12.50
N ARG A 128 -12.51 5.13 12.97
CA ARG A 128 -11.99 6.44 12.59
C ARG A 128 -10.54 6.56 13.07
N TYR A 129 -9.62 6.63 12.12
CA TYR A 129 -8.24 7.00 12.40
C TYR A 129 -8.14 8.52 12.49
N VAL A 130 -7.51 9.04 13.56
CA VAL A 130 -7.21 10.46 13.70
C VAL A 130 -5.80 10.70 13.19
N SER A 131 -5.67 11.40 12.05
CA SER A 131 -4.37 11.71 11.50
C SER A 131 -3.65 12.70 12.40
N LYS A 132 -2.47 12.30 12.90
CA LYS A 132 -1.57 13.19 13.63
C LYS A 132 -1.11 14.39 12.79
N ILE A 133 -1.14 14.25 11.46
CA ILE A 133 -0.67 15.26 10.49
C ILE A 133 -1.81 16.23 10.11
N GLU A 134 -3.05 15.74 10.01
CA GLU A 134 -4.22 16.60 9.73
C GLU A 134 -4.90 17.14 10.99
N HIS A 135 -4.57 16.60 12.17
CA HIS A 135 -5.28 16.82 13.43
C HIS A 135 -6.80 16.59 13.32
N LYS A 136 -7.21 15.75 12.36
CA LYS A 136 -8.61 15.45 12.03
C LYS A 136 -8.77 13.95 11.79
N GLY A 137 -9.96 13.44 12.12
CA GLY A 137 -10.36 12.07 11.81
C GLY A 137 -11.04 11.98 10.45
N GLY A 138 -11.03 10.80 9.84
CA GLY A 138 -11.75 10.53 8.59
C GLY A 138 -13.26 10.72 8.73
N THR A 139 -13.91 11.29 7.71
CA THR A 139 -15.37 11.48 7.65
C THR A 139 -16.06 10.27 7.01
N ASP A 140 -17.39 10.28 6.92
CA ASP A 140 -18.13 9.24 6.19
C ASP A 140 -17.79 9.20 4.69
N ILE A 141 -17.36 10.33 4.12
CA ILE A 141 -16.86 10.40 2.74
C ILE A 141 -15.54 9.62 2.63
N ASP A 142 -14.61 9.80 3.56
CA ASP A 142 -13.38 9.02 3.60
C ASP A 142 -13.68 7.52 3.80
N LYS A 143 -14.71 7.17 4.59
CA LYS A 143 -15.16 5.79 4.74
C LYS A 143 -15.64 5.18 3.42
N TYR A 144 -16.36 5.95 2.60
CA TYR A 144 -16.78 5.51 1.26
C TYR A 144 -15.58 5.24 0.34
N TYR A 145 -14.62 6.16 0.27
CA TYR A 145 -13.41 5.98 -0.55
C TYR A 145 -12.51 4.85 -0.03
N MET A 146 -12.50 4.61 1.29
CA MET A 146 -11.83 3.45 1.88
C MET A 146 -12.50 2.14 1.44
N LYS A 147 -13.84 2.09 1.35
CA LYS A 147 -14.55 0.92 0.79
C LYS A 147 -14.20 0.72 -0.68
N LEU A 148 -14.16 1.79 -1.48
CA LEU A 148 -13.74 1.70 -2.88
C LEU A 148 -12.30 1.18 -3.02
N LEU A 149 -11.38 1.66 -2.17
CA LEU A 149 -10.02 1.15 -2.10
C LEU A 149 -10.00 -0.33 -1.75
N GLY A 150 -10.77 -0.76 -0.75
CA GLY A 150 -10.89 -2.15 -0.36
C GLY A 150 -11.43 -3.06 -1.47
N VAL A 151 -12.50 -2.65 -2.16
CA VAL A 151 -13.08 -3.41 -3.27
C VAL A 151 -12.12 -3.47 -4.46
N GLY A 152 -11.55 -2.33 -4.87
CA GLY A 152 -10.59 -2.29 -5.97
C GLY A 152 -9.32 -3.09 -5.65
N GLY A 153 -8.85 -3.02 -4.40
CA GLY A 153 -7.70 -3.78 -3.92
C GLY A 153 -7.96 -5.28 -3.93
N LEU A 154 -9.14 -5.71 -3.47
CA LEU A 154 -9.53 -7.12 -3.50
C LEU A 154 -9.60 -7.66 -4.94
N VAL A 155 -10.11 -6.87 -5.88
CA VAL A 155 -10.11 -7.23 -7.31
C VAL A 155 -8.67 -7.40 -7.82
N ILE A 156 -7.76 -6.47 -7.50
CA ILE A 156 -6.33 -6.58 -7.85
C ILE A 156 -5.72 -7.86 -7.28
N THR A 157 -5.94 -8.13 -5.99
CA THR A 157 -5.43 -9.34 -5.31
C THR A 157 -5.92 -10.61 -5.98
N ILE A 158 -7.21 -10.71 -6.31
CA ILE A 158 -7.77 -11.87 -7.03
C ILE A 158 -7.13 -12.04 -8.41
N LEU A 159 -7.00 -10.96 -9.18
CA LEU A 159 -6.38 -11.01 -10.52
C LEU A 159 -4.92 -11.45 -10.45
N CYS A 160 -4.17 -10.97 -9.46
CA CYS A 160 -2.80 -11.39 -9.21
C CYS A 160 -2.73 -12.87 -8.82
N PHE A 161 -3.65 -13.38 -8.00
CA PHE A 161 -3.70 -14.80 -7.66
C PHE A 161 -4.08 -15.71 -8.83
N VAL A 162 -5.03 -15.32 -9.68
CA VAL A 162 -5.39 -16.10 -10.87
C VAL A 162 -4.18 -16.26 -11.78
N ARG A 163 -3.38 -15.19 -11.96
CA ARG A 163 -2.14 -15.23 -12.75
C ARG A 163 -1.04 -16.10 -12.13
N LEU A 164 -1.08 -16.36 -10.83
CA LEU A 164 -0.13 -17.24 -10.15
C LEU A 164 -0.48 -18.73 -10.30
N ILE A 165 -1.74 -19.05 -10.61
CA ILE A 165 -2.25 -20.42 -10.73
C ILE A 165 -2.25 -20.91 -12.19
N GLY A 166 -2.36 -20.01 -13.17
CA GLY A 166 -2.32 -20.30 -14.61
C GLY A 166 -0.98 -19.98 -15.26
#